data_AF-A0A6J4PBP7-F1
#
_entry.id   AF-A0A6J4PBP7-F1
#
_cell.length_a   1.000
_cell.length_b   1.000
_cell.length_c   1.000
_cell.angle_alpha   90.00
_cell.angle_beta   90.00
_cell.angle_gamma   90.00
#
_symmetry.space_group_name_H-M   'P 1'
#
loop_
_entity.id
_entity.type
_entity.pdbx_description
1 polymer ?
#
loop_
_entity_poly.entity_id
_entity_poly.type
_entity_poly.pdbx_seq_one_letter_code
_entity_poly.pdbx_strand_id
1 'polypeptide(L)'
;MFWRGEEDPPERPEGAPSEGPRGPIRIEPDAPRPAAILKVAGELEERGGEILELFKEIASPLGRAVLPIHLLKDEETFFVEVATEPWDERRELEVAGRIAALRNSEDAEARVELLSAYPVPDELRFLCERSPAALLQLDLLRVRLDRPEEAAGTFREVASRHWGVDLDFEPDYLPLVEDLLMAALADEDHDGPTPVTEGLVSGVGSFLGEIIRRNAGFGAAWRPPENWGEGPVVEAKGFALDPVGKARAFLHEGPEESLSFYATYVLDLLDKEDYPEPRA
;
A
#
# COMPACT_ATOMS: atom_id res chain seq x y z
N MET A 1 -1.45 -8.21 -86.07
CA MET A 1 -1.79 -9.40 -85.27
C MET A 1 -0.50 -10.13 -84.96
N PHE A 2 -0.02 -10.36 -83.75
CA PHE A 2 -0.42 -9.97 -82.40
C PHE A 2 0.88 -9.85 -81.58
N TRP A 3 0.86 -8.95 -80.59
CA TRP A 3 1.97 -8.64 -79.68
C TRP A 3 2.14 -9.71 -78.60
N ARG A 4 3.33 -9.66 -77.98
CA ARG A 4 3.89 -10.49 -76.90
C ARG A 4 2.98 -10.70 -75.69
N GLY A 5 3.26 -11.79 -74.99
CA GLY A 5 2.61 -12.17 -73.74
C GLY A 5 3.01 -11.32 -72.54
N GLU A 6 2.04 -11.15 -71.67
CA GLU A 6 2.18 -10.81 -70.26
C GLU A 6 1.73 -12.05 -69.47
N GLU A 7 2.66 -12.63 -68.71
CA GLU A 7 2.32 -13.61 -67.67
C GLU A 7 1.94 -12.81 -66.42
N ASP A 8 0.67 -12.92 -66.01
CA ASP A 8 0.24 -12.45 -64.70
C ASP A 8 0.96 -13.27 -63.60
N PRO A 9 1.61 -12.64 -62.61
CA PRO A 9 2.10 -13.35 -61.45
C PRO A 9 0.91 -13.79 -60.57
N PRO A 10 1.03 -14.93 -59.85
CA PRO A 10 -0.07 -15.45 -59.04
C PRO A 10 -0.43 -14.47 -57.92
N GLU A 11 -1.74 -14.25 -57.76
CA GLU A 11 -2.34 -13.51 -56.65
C GLU A 11 -1.76 -14.04 -55.32
N ARG A 12 -1.09 -13.16 -54.57
CA ARG A 12 -0.74 -13.45 -53.17
C ARG A 12 -2.06 -13.53 -52.39
N PRO A 13 -2.27 -14.56 -51.56
CA PRO A 13 -3.42 -14.57 -50.67
C PRO A 13 -3.32 -13.37 -49.72
N GLU A 14 -4.27 -12.45 -49.87
CA GLU A 14 -4.53 -11.38 -48.92
C GLU A 14 -5.01 -11.99 -47.58
N GLY A 15 -4.46 -11.48 -46.48
CA GLY A 15 -5.07 -11.64 -45.15
C GLY A 15 -4.38 -12.59 -44.19
N ALA A 16 -3.05 -12.52 -44.03
CA ALA A 16 -2.50 -12.75 -42.69
C ALA A 16 -2.90 -11.56 -41.82
N PRO A 17 -3.50 -11.74 -40.63
CA PRO A 17 -3.70 -10.63 -39.71
C PRO A 17 -2.35 -10.00 -39.44
N SER A 18 -2.28 -8.69 -39.64
CA SER A 18 -1.14 -7.88 -39.23
C SER A 18 -0.84 -8.16 -37.75
N GLU A 19 0.24 -8.89 -37.46
CA GLU A 19 0.89 -8.95 -36.16
C GLU A 19 1.60 -7.61 -35.89
N GLY A 20 0.86 -6.51 -35.99
CA GLY A 20 1.25 -5.27 -35.35
C GLY A 20 1.21 -5.46 -33.83
N PRO A 21 2.01 -4.72 -33.05
CA PRO A 21 1.91 -4.73 -31.60
C PRO A 21 0.45 -4.42 -31.21
N ARG A 22 -0.25 -5.41 -30.65
CA ARG A 22 -1.59 -5.19 -30.11
C ARG A 22 -1.45 -4.18 -28.97
N GLY A 23 -2.12 -3.03 -29.09
CA GLY A 23 -2.10 -1.98 -28.06
C GLY A 23 -2.60 -2.47 -26.69
N PRO A 24 -2.62 -1.60 -25.67
CA PRO A 24 -3.08 -1.98 -24.33
C PRO A 24 -4.51 -2.54 -24.38
N ILE A 25 -4.81 -3.54 -23.53
CA ILE A 25 -6.17 -4.08 -23.36
C ILE A 25 -7.07 -2.93 -22.91
N ARG A 26 -8.17 -2.70 -23.63
CA ARG A 26 -9.10 -1.60 -23.34
C ARG A 26 -10.34 -2.14 -22.65
N ILE A 27 -10.61 -1.64 -21.44
CA ILE A 27 -11.83 -1.94 -20.72
C ILE A 27 -12.87 -0.87 -21.05
N GLU A 28 -14.09 -1.32 -21.31
CA GLU A 28 -15.23 -0.43 -21.53
C GLU A 28 -15.70 0.15 -20.18
N PRO A 29 -15.81 1.49 -20.06
CA PRO A 29 -16.33 2.12 -18.86
C PRO A 29 -17.75 1.63 -18.51
N ASP A 30 -17.99 1.41 -17.23
CA ASP A 30 -19.26 0.99 -16.63
C ASP A 30 -19.83 -0.34 -17.17
N ALA A 31 -19.02 -1.12 -17.90
CA ALA A 31 -19.40 -2.45 -18.35
C ALA A 31 -19.65 -3.39 -17.16
N PRO A 32 -20.59 -4.34 -17.27
CA PRO A 32 -20.81 -5.34 -16.23
C PRO A 32 -19.51 -6.09 -15.93
N ARG A 33 -19.01 -5.98 -14.69
CA ARG A 33 -17.69 -6.50 -14.31
C ARG A 33 -17.45 -7.98 -14.67
N PRO A 34 -18.40 -8.92 -14.50
CA PRO A 34 -18.19 -10.31 -14.94
C PRO A 34 -17.96 -10.44 -16.45
N ALA A 35 -18.67 -9.66 -17.27
CA ALA A 35 -18.48 -9.67 -18.72
C ALA A 35 -17.13 -9.07 -19.12
N ALA A 36 -16.71 -8.00 -18.44
CA ALA A 36 -15.40 -7.39 -18.66
C ALA A 36 -14.26 -8.35 -18.29
N ILE A 37 -14.36 -9.07 -17.17
CA ILE A 37 -13.38 -10.10 -16.76
C ILE A 37 -13.25 -11.18 -17.82
N LEU A 38 -14.36 -11.72 -18.33
CA LEU A 38 -14.32 -12.76 -19.37
C LEU A 38 -13.70 -12.26 -20.67
N LYS A 39 -14.00 -11.02 -21.07
CA LYS A 39 -13.40 -10.38 -22.25
C LYS A 39 -11.89 -10.21 -22.07
N VAL A 40 -11.46 -9.70 -20.91
CA VAL A 40 -10.05 -9.53 -20.57
C VAL A 40 -9.32 -10.87 -20.57
N ALA A 41 -9.91 -11.92 -19.98
CA ALA A 41 -9.33 -13.26 -19.97
C ALA A 41 -9.10 -13.78 -21.40
N GLY A 42 -10.09 -13.67 -22.28
CA GLY A 42 -9.94 -14.07 -23.68
C GLY A 42 -8.88 -13.25 -24.42
N GLU A 43 -8.80 -11.93 -24.18
CA GLU A 43 -7.74 -11.09 -24.76
C GLU A 43 -6.33 -11.45 -24.25
N LEU A 44 -6.20 -11.90 -22.99
CA LEU A 44 -4.93 -12.38 -22.43
C LEU A 44 -4.51 -13.72 -23.05
N GLU A 45 -5.45 -14.64 -23.25
CA GLU A 45 -5.21 -15.92 -23.94
C GLU A 45 -4.74 -15.72 -25.38
N GLU A 46 -5.41 -14.84 -26.12
CA GLU A 46 -4.99 -14.49 -27.49
C GLU A 46 -3.59 -13.85 -27.55
N ARG A 47 -3.10 -13.32 -26.43
CA ARG A 47 -1.75 -12.73 -26.29
C ARG A 47 -0.73 -13.72 -25.70
N GLY A 48 -1.06 -15.01 -25.66
CA GLY A 48 -0.16 -16.09 -25.24
C GLY A 48 -0.17 -16.38 -23.74
N GLY A 49 -1.09 -15.79 -22.98
CA GLY A 49 -1.30 -16.14 -21.58
C GLY A 49 -2.09 -17.45 -21.41
N GLU A 50 -1.77 -18.23 -20.39
CA GLU A 50 -2.58 -19.38 -19.98
C GLU A 50 -3.41 -19.01 -18.74
N ILE A 51 -4.73 -19.00 -18.87
CA ILE A 51 -5.62 -18.74 -17.73
C ILE A 51 -5.66 -20.02 -16.86
N LEU A 52 -5.03 -19.95 -15.70
CA LEU A 52 -5.00 -21.05 -14.74
C LEU A 52 -6.34 -21.19 -14.02
N GLU A 53 -6.90 -20.05 -13.58
CA GLU A 53 -8.16 -20.00 -12.84
C GLU A 53 -8.83 -18.64 -12.96
N LEU A 54 -10.16 -18.62 -13.06
CA LEU A 54 -10.98 -17.41 -12.92
C LEU A 54 -11.59 -17.38 -11.52
N PHE A 55 -11.61 -16.20 -10.92
CA PHE A 55 -12.12 -15.97 -9.56
C PHE A 55 -11.43 -16.83 -8.50
N LYS A 56 -10.08 -16.89 -8.56
CA LYS A 56 -9.28 -17.63 -7.58
C LYS A 56 -9.50 -17.07 -6.18
N GLU A 57 -9.87 -17.95 -5.26
CA GLU A 57 -9.97 -17.64 -3.84
C GLU A 57 -8.57 -17.67 -3.20
N ILE A 58 -8.21 -16.57 -2.56
CA ILE A 58 -6.98 -16.42 -1.78
C ILE A 58 -7.34 -16.39 -0.31
N ALA A 59 -6.60 -17.17 0.50
CA ALA A 59 -6.70 -17.15 1.95
C ALA A 59 -5.35 -16.81 2.57
N SER A 60 -5.36 -15.89 3.54
CA SER A 60 -4.17 -15.48 4.29
C SER A 60 -4.54 -15.10 5.72
N PRO A 61 -3.55 -14.86 6.61
CA PRO A 61 -3.81 -14.29 7.93
C PRO A 61 -4.57 -12.96 7.89
N LEU A 62 -4.45 -12.20 6.78
CA LEU A 62 -5.18 -10.96 6.55
C LEU A 62 -6.59 -11.19 5.98
N GLY A 63 -7.06 -12.43 5.87
CA GLY A 63 -8.44 -12.77 5.51
C GLY A 63 -8.56 -13.47 4.16
N ARG A 64 -9.72 -13.33 3.51
CA ARG A 64 -10.02 -13.96 2.23
C ARG A 64 -10.30 -12.93 1.15
N ALA A 65 -9.84 -13.22 -0.05
CA ALA A 65 -10.01 -12.38 -1.23
C ALA A 65 -10.36 -13.24 -2.44
N VAL A 66 -11.06 -12.67 -3.40
CA VAL A 66 -11.27 -13.27 -4.71
C VAL A 66 -10.58 -12.39 -5.74
N LEU A 67 -9.60 -12.96 -6.44
CA LEU A 67 -8.91 -12.28 -7.53
C LEU A 67 -9.48 -12.75 -8.87
N PRO A 68 -9.86 -11.83 -9.79
CA PRO A 68 -10.63 -12.17 -10.98
C PRO A 68 -9.95 -13.17 -11.91
N ILE A 69 -8.65 -13.03 -12.14
CA ILE A 69 -7.91 -13.79 -13.13
C ILE A 69 -6.57 -14.19 -12.53
N HIS A 70 -6.26 -15.49 -12.59
CA HIS A 70 -4.97 -16.07 -12.29
C HIS A 70 -4.39 -16.64 -13.59
N LEU A 71 -3.22 -16.16 -13.98
CA LEU A 71 -2.63 -16.27 -15.32
C LEU A 71 -1.17 -16.75 -15.20
N LEU A 72 -0.75 -17.65 -16.09
CA LEU A 72 0.65 -17.96 -16.35
C LEU A 72 1.07 -17.38 -17.69
N LYS A 73 2.18 -16.64 -17.72
CA LYS A 73 2.75 -16.11 -18.95
C LYS A 73 4.26 -16.02 -18.83
N ASP A 74 4.99 -16.54 -19.83
CA ASP A 74 6.46 -16.50 -19.86
C ASP A 74 7.10 -17.07 -18.56
N GLU A 75 6.54 -18.17 -18.04
CA GLU A 75 6.90 -18.81 -16.76
C GLU A 75 6.63 -17.98 -15.49
N GLU A 76 6.07 -16.77 -15.63
CA GLU A 76 5.69 -15.91 -14.51
C GLU A 76 4.18 -16.01 -14.20
N THR A 77 3.84 -16.01 -12.92
CA THR A 77 2.46 -16.01 -12.44
C THR A 77 1.95 -14.59 -12.23
N PHE A 78 0.74 -14.33 -12.70
CA PHE A 78 0.06 -13.04 -12.63
C PHE A 78 -1.33 -13.18 -12.02
N PHE A 79 -1.71 -12.17 -11.25
CA PHE A 79 -3.09 -11.89 -10.91
C PHE A 79 -3.53 -10.60 -11.58
N VAL A 80 -4.66 -10.62 -12.27
CA VAL A 80 -5.18 -9.45 -12.98
C VAL A 80 -6.47 -8.98 -12.30
N GLU A 81 -6.43 -7.76 -11.81
CA GLU A 81 -7.61 -7.06 -11.29
C GLU A 81 -8.25 -6.24 -12.41
N VAL A 82 -9.58 -6.32 -12.51
CA VAL A 82 -10.36 -5.64 -13.54
C VAL A 82 -11.33 -4.65 -12.89
N ALA A 83 -11.12 -3.36 -13.18
CA ALA A 83 -11.96 -2.26 -12.73
C ALA A 83 -12.70 -1.61 -13.92
N THR A 84 -14.04 -1.59 -13.85
CA THR A 84 -14.88 -1.01 -14.91
C THR A 84 -15.48 0.33 -14.52
N GLU A 85 -15.47 0.70 -13.25
CA GLU A 85 -16.14 1.88 -12.70
C GLU A 85 -15.10 2.88 -12.12
N PRO A 86 -15.45 4.18 -11.93
CA PRO A 86 -14.53 5.19 -11.40
C PRO A 86 -14.03 4.90 -9.98
N TRP A 87 -12.78 5.25 -9.68
CA TRP A 87 -12.19 5.03 -8.36
C TRP A 87 -12.81 5.93 -7.29
N ASP A 88 -13.08 5.32 -6.14
CA ASP A 88 -13.42 5.97 -4.88
C ASP A 88 -12.62 5.31 -3.74
N GLU A 89 -12.53 5.99 -2.59
CA GLU A 89 -11.76 5.51 -1.43
C GLU A 89 -12.13 4.08 -1.02
N ARG A 90 -13.42 3.73 -1.12
CA ARG A 90 -13.92 2.41 -0.74
C ARG A 90 -13.36 1.35 -1.67
N ARG A 91 -13.39 1.59 -2.98
CA ARG A 91 -12.90 0.65 -3.99
C ARG A 91 -11.39 0.51 -3.95
N GLU A 92 -10.68 1.61 -3.75
CA GLU A 92 -9.23 1.60 -3.58
C GLU A 92 -8.84 0.69 -2.41
N LEU A 93 -9.50 0.87 -1.25
CA LEU A 93 -9.29 0.03 -0.08
C LEU A 93 -9.70 -1.44 -0.32
N GLU A 94 -10.79 -1.69 -1.05
CA GLU A 94 -11.21 -3.04 -1.42
C GLU A 94 -10.19 -3.76 -2.33
N VAL A 95 -9.55 -3.05 -3.25
CA VAL A 95 -8.50 -3.63 -4.10
C VAL A 95 -7.21 -3.80 -3.31
N ALA A 96 -6.76 -2.77 -2.59
CA ALA A 96 -5.58 -2.84 -1.71
C ALA A 96 -5.71 -3.99 -0.70
N GLY A 97 -6.89 -4.20 -0.12
CA GLY A 97 -7.15 -5.30 0.81
C GLY A 97 -7.05 -6.69 0.17
N ARG A 98 -7.37 -6.82 -1.12
CA ARG A 98 -7.19 -8.07 -1.88
C ARG A 98 -5.72 -8.31 -2.21
N ILE A 99 -4.98 -7.26 -2.54
CA ILE A 99 -3.53 -7.32 -2.76
C ILE A 99 -2.81 -7.68 -1.47
N ALA A 100 -3.18 -7.07 -0.34
CA ALA A 100 -2.64 -7.42 0.98
C ALA A 100 -2.88 -8.90 1.32
N ALA A 101 -4.08 -9.42 1.00
CA ALA A 101 -4.38 -10.83 1.18
C ALA A 101 -3.50 -11.73 0.29
N LEU A 102 -3.26 -11.34 -0.97
CA LEU A 102 -2.35 -12.05 -1.89
C LEU A 102 -0.91 -12.07 -1.39
N ARG A 103 -0.37 -10.92 -0.96
CA ARG A 103 1.02 -10.80 -0.48
C ARG A 103 1.30 -11.61 0.79
N ASN A 104 0.25 -11.98 1.53
CA ASN A 104 0.36 -12.82 2.72
C ASN A 104 -0.12 -14.27 2.48
N SER A 105 -0.19 -14.71 1.23
CA SER A 105 -0.63 -16.05 0.83
C SER A 105 0.51 -16.88 0.22
N GLU A 106 0.23 -18.12 -0.20
CA GLU A 106 1.17 -18.96 -0.94
C GLU A 106 1.58 -18.37 -2.29
N ASP A 107 0.76 -17.47 -2.85
CA ASP A 107 0.98 -16.81 -4.13
C ASP A 107 1.64 -15.42 -3.98
N ALA A 108 2.32 -15.14 -2.86
CA ALA A 108 2.87 -13.82 -2.53
C ALA A 108 3.78 -13.22 -3.62
N GLU A 109 4.50 -14.08 -4.35
CA GLU A 109 5.45 -13.71 -5.40
C GLU A 109 4.82 -13.39 -6.76
N ALA A 110 3.52 -13.65 -6.93
CA ALA A 110 2.86 -13.41 -8.20
C ALA A 110 2.81 -11.91 -8.54
N ARG A 111 2.97 -11.55 -9.81
CA ARG A 111 2.79 -10.16 -10.25
C ARG A 111 1.32 -9.77 -10.21
N VAL A 112 1.03 -8.50 -9.98
CA VAL A 112 -0.34 -7.97 -9.99
C VAL A 112 -0.44 -6.93 -11.11
N GLU A 113 -1.42 -7.10 -11.99
CA GLU A 113 -1.76 -6.12 -13.01
C GLU A 113 -3.14 -5.53 -12.75
N LEU A 114 -3.25 -4.20 -12.80
CA LEU A 114 -4.53 -3.50 -12.77
C LEU A 114 -4.90 -3.05 -14.16
N LEU A 115 -5.93 -3.69 -14.70
CA LEU A 115 -6.58 -3.22 -15.90
C LEU A 115 -7.83 -2.44 -15.48
N SER A 116 -7.87 -1.16 -15.84
CA SER A 116 -8.96 -0.27 -15.47
C SER A 116 -9.48 0.55 -16.65
N ALA A 117 -10.80 0.77 -16.68
CA ALA A 117 -11.44 1.70 -17.61
C ALA A 117 -11.12 3.18 -17.30
N TYR A 118 -10.74 3.46 -16.05
CA TYR A 118 -10.39 4.79 -15.54
C TYR A 118 -8.93 4.84 -15.09
N PRO A 119 -8.29 6.03 -15.05
CA PRO A 119 -6.93 6.16 -14.55
C PRO A 119 -6.78 5.56 -13.15
N VAL A 120 -5.87 4.61 -12.99
CA VAL A 120 -5.57 3.99 -11.69
C VAL A 120 -4.91 5.03 -10.77
N PRO A 121 -5.30 5.13 -9.49
CA PRO A 121 -4.63 5.97 -8.50
C PRO A 121 -3.17 5.54 -8.29
N ASP A 122 -2.27 6.49 -8.09
CA ASP A 122 -0.83 6.22 -7.95
C ASP A 122 -0.52 5.37 -6.70
N GLU A 123 -1.20 5.63 -5.59
CA GLU A 123 -1.12 4.82 -4.37
C GLU A 123 -1.46 3.35 -4.65
N LEU A 124 -2.52 3.09 -5.41
CA LEU A 124 -2.90 1.73 -5.74
C LEU A 124 -1.92 1.05 -6.69
N ARG A 125 -1.32 1.78 -7.64
CA ARG A 125 -0.23 1.25 -8.49
C ARG A 125 0.96 0.85 -7.64
N PHE A 126 1.41 1.74 -6.77
CA PHE A 126 2.50 1.50 -5.84
C PHE A 126 2.24 0.27 -4.96
N LEU A 127 1.05 0.14 -4.38
CA LEU A 127 0.69 -1.01 -3.54
C LEU A 127 0.65 -2.35 -4.31
N CYS A 128 0.60 -2.35 -5.64
CA CYS A 128 0.67 -3.58 -6.44
C CYS A 128 2.09 -4.09 -6.64
N GLU A 129 3.07 -3.23 -6.42
CA GLU A 129 4.48 -3.56 -6.51
C GLU A 129 4.88 -4.51 -5.37
N ARG A 130 6.16 -4.88 -5.36
CA ARG A 130 6.75 -5.75 -4.34
C ARG A 130 7.92 -5.06 -3.63
N SER A 131 7.97 -3.73 -3.69
CA SER A 131 8.98 -2.98 -2.94
C SER A 131 8.77 -3.18 -1.43
N PRO A 132 9.83 -3.10 -0.61
CA PRO A 132 9.72 -3.24 0.84
C PRO A 132 8.69 -2.27 1.45
N ALA A 133 8.60 -1.04 0.94
CA ALA A 133 7.62 -0.06 1.39
C ALA A 133 6.18 -0.46 1.03
N ALA A 134 5.92 -0.94 -0.19
CA ALA A 134 4.59 -1.39 -0.58
C ALA A 134 4.12 -2.55 0.31
N LEU A 135 4.98 -3.53 0.57
CA LEU A 135 4.66 -4.68 1.41
C LEU A 135 4.40 -4.29 2.87
N LEU A 136 5.24 -3.40 3.43
CA LEU A 136 5.03 -2.85 4.77
C LEU A 136 3.67 -2.16 4.89
N GLN A 137 3.33 -1.30 3.92
CA GLN A 137 2.08 -0.54 3.96
C GLN A 137 0.84 -1.41 3.74
N LEU A 138 0.90 -2.44 2.88
CA LEU A 138 -0.18 -3.41 2.72
C LEU A 138 -0.51 -4.16 4.03
N ASP A 139 0.52 -4.50 4.81
CA ASP A 139 0.33 -5.19 6.10
C ASP A 139 -0.27 -4.28 7.17
N LEU A 140 -0.12 -2.96 7.01
CA LEU A 140 -0.68 -1.94 7.90
C LEU A 140 -2.01 -1.37 7.41
N LEU A 141 -2.52 -1.79 6.25
CA LEU A 141 -3.74 -1.25 5.62
C LEU A 141 -4.97 -1.28 6.54
N ARG A 142 -5.03 -2.26 7.46
CA ARG A 142 -6.15 -2.46 8.39
C ARG A 142 -5.90 -1.93 9.79
N VAL A 143 -4.79 -1.23 10.01
CA VAL A 143 -4.54 -0.55 11.27
C VAL A 143 -5.65 0.46 11.49
N ARG A 144 -6.29 0.37 12.66
CA ARG A 144 -7.39 1.26 13.04
C ARG A 144 -6.94 2.22 14.11
N LEU A 145 -7.14 3.50 13.84
CA LEU A 145 -6.76 4.56 14.75
C LEU A 145 -7.66 4.65 16.00
N ASP A 146 -8.84 4.04 16.00
CA ASP A 146 -9.74 4.00 17.16
C ASP A 146 -9.27 3.05 18.28
N ARG A 147 -8.16 2.34 18.07
CA ARG A 147 -7.52 1.43 19.03
C ARG A 147 -6.00 1.58 19.00
N PRO A 148 -5.47 2.70 19.53
CA PRO A 148 -4.06 3.05 19.37
C PRO A 148 -3.11 2.01 20.00
N GLU A 149 -3.45 1.37 21.12
CA GLU A 149 -2.58 0.32 21.66
C GLU A 149 -2.47 -0.92 20.73
N GLU A 150 -3.58 -1.33 20.10
CA GLU A 150 -3.60 -2.44 19.12
C GLU A 150 -2.85 -2.04 17.83
N ALA A 151 -3.04 -0.80 17.38
CA ALA A 151 -2.35 -0.24 16.21
C ALA A 151 -0.82 -0.21 16.41
N ALA A 152 -0.37 0.26 17.57
CA ALA A 152 1.03 0.31 17.94
C ALA A 152 1.67 -1.09 18.00
N GLY A 153 0.96 -2.06 18.59
CA GLY A 153 1.38 -3.46 18.62
C GLY A 153 1.49 -4.05 17.22
N THR A 154 0.51 -3.79 16.37
CA THR A 154 0.50 -4.25 14.97
C THR A 154 1.68 -3.67 14.20
N PHE A 155 1.92 -2.34 14.30
CA PHE A 155 3.08 -1.71 13.66
C PHE A 155 4.38 -2.35 14.13
N ARG A 156 4.58 -2.46 15.45
CA ARG A 156 5.78 -3.08 16.03
C ARG A 156 6.03 -4.47 15.47
N GLU A 157 5.01 -5.33 15.45
CA GLU A 157 5.13 -6.71 14.96
C GLU A 157 5.41 -6.80 13.46
N VAL A 158 4.69 -6.01 12.66
CA VAL A 158 4.86 -5.97 11.21
C VAL A 158 6.23 -5.43 10.84
N ALA A 159 6.62 -4.29 11.40
CA ALA A 159 7.92 -3.66 11.17
C ALA A 159 9.08 -4.56 11.60
N SER A 160 8.96 -5.20 12.76
CA SER A 160 9.94 -6.17 13.26
C SER A 160 10.19 -7.31 12.27
N ARG A 161 9.11 -7.88 11.71
CA ARG A 161 9.20 -8.95 10.70
C ARG A 161 9.82 -8.46 9.39
N HIS A 162 9.41 -7.29 8.90
CA HIS A 162 9.92 -6.75 7.63
C HIS A 162 11.40 -6.39 7.69
N TRP A 163 11.84 -5.83 8.81
CA TRP A 163 13.22 -5.38 8.98
C TRP A 163 14.13 -6.42 9.64
N GLY A 164 13.58 -7.52 10.17
CA GLY A 164 14.34 -8.56 10.87
C GLY A 164 14.93 -8.08 12.20
N VAL A 165 14.25 -7.16 12.88
CA VAL A 165 14.65 -6.55 14.16
C VAL A 165 13.57 -6.84 15.21
N ASP A 166 13.93 -7.02 16.47
CA ASP A 166 12.97 -7.16 17.57
C ASP A 166 12.71 -5.77 18.18
N LEU A 167 11.73 -5.04 17.64
CA LEU A 167 11.39 -3.70 18.16
C LEU A 167 10.62 -3.82 19.48
N ASP A 168 10.92 -2.93 20.42
CA ASP A 168 10.11 -2.75 21.63
C ASP A 168 9.69 -1.28 21.82
N PHE A 169 8.90 -1.01 22.85
CA PHE A 169 8.41 0.31 23.21
C PHE A 169 9.41 1.10 24.06
N GLU A 170 10.72 0.91 23.85
CA GLU A 170 11.77 1.71 24.47
C GLU A 170 12.13 2.89 23.54
N PRO A 171 12.38 4.10 24.08
CA PRO A 171 12.70 5.28 23.27
C PRO A 171 13.92 5.09 22.36
N ASP A 172 14.88 4.27 22.78
CA ASP A 172 16.14 3.99 22.05
C ASP A 172 15.91 3.30 20.68
N TYR A 173 14.72 2.73 20.42
CA TYR A 173 14.38 2.18 19.11
C TYR A 173 13.96 3.23 18.09
N LEU A 174 13.55 4.44 18.51
CA LEU A 174 13.04 5.45 17.58
C LEU A 174 14.04 5.88 16.50
N PRO A 175 15.34 6.13 16.80
CA PRO A 175 16.32 6.43 15.75
C PRO A 175 16.42 5.33 14.69
N LEU A 176 16.40 4.06 15.11
CA LEU A 176 16.45 2.93 14.19
C LEU A 176 15.18 2.85 13.33
N VAL A 177 14.02 3.09 13.92
CA VAL A 177 12.74 3.12 13.19
C VAL A 177 12.73 4.25 12.16
N GLU A 178 13.23 5.44 12.50
CA GLU A 178 13.35 6.55 11.55
C GLU A 178 14.25 6.19 10.37
N ASP A 179 15.45 5.66 10.62
CA ASP A 179 16.40 5.26 9.58
C ASP A 179 15.80 4.21 8.63
N LEU A 180 15.11 3.21 9.18
CA LEU A 180 14.49 2.13 8.41
C LEU A 180 13.28 2.61 7.60
N LEU A 181 12.47 3.52 8.14
CA LEU A 181 11.37 4.15 7.40
C LEU A 181 11.91 5.01 6.25
N MET A 182 12.94 5.82 6.50
CA MET A 182 13.55 6.65 5.46
C MET A 182 14.17 5.79 4.36
N ALA A 183 14.88 4.71 4.73
CA ALA A 183 15.45 3.79 3.76
C ALA A 183 14.39 3.07 2.92
N ALA A 184 13.26 2.67 3.53
CA ALA A 184 12.17 2.04 2.82
C ALA A 184 11.45 3.01 1.86
N LEU A 185 11.25 4.26 2.26
CA LEU A 185 10.51 5.26 1.49
C LEU A 185 11.36 5.97 0.44
N ALA A 186 12.69 5.89 0.52
CA ALA A 186 13.62 6.48 -0.45
C ALA A 186 13.77 5.65 -1.75
N ASP A 187 12.79 4.81 -2.09
CA ASP A 187 12.81 3.90 -3.23
C ASP A 187 13.27 4.61 -4.52
N GLU A 188 14.53 4.36 -4.90
CA GLU A 188 15.19 5.05 -6.02
C GLU A 188 14.61 4.65 -7.38
N ASP A 189 13.89 3.53 -7.43
CA ASP A 189 13.27 2.99 -8.64
C ASP A 189 11.87 3.59 -8.90
N HIS A 190 11.32 4.36 -7.94
CA HIS A 190 10.03 5.04 -8.09
C HIS A 190 10.19 6.49 -8.56
N ASP A 191 9.56 6.84 -9.69
CA ASP A 191 9.55 8.21 -10.23
C ASP A 191 8.59 9.10 -9.40
N GLY A 192 9.02 9.54 -8.20
CA GLY A 192 8.26 10.45 -7.34
C GLY A 192 8.37 10.12 -5.85
N PRO A 193 7.71 10.90 -4.97
CA PRO A 193 7.65 10.55 -3.56
C PRO A 193 6.81 9.29 -3.37
N THR A 194 7.35 8.32 -2.60
CA THR A 194 6.62 7.11 -2.21
C THR A 194 5.29 7.47 -1.54
N PRO A 195 4.14 6.98 -2.03
CA PRO A 195 2.86 7.21 -1.39
C PRO A 195 2.84 6.73 0.07
N VAL A 196 2.21 7.51 0.95
CA VAL A 196 2.08 7.20 2.38
C VAL A 196 0.61 6.96 2.70
N THR A 197 0.28 5.73 3.09
CA THR A 197 -1.06 5.30 3.47
C THR A 197 -1.42 5.75 4.89
N GLU A 198 -2.71 5.93 5.14
CA GLU A 198 -3.23 6.20 6.49
C GLU A 198 -2.89 5.10 7.50
N GLY A 199 -2.77 3.86 7.04
CA GLY A 199 -2.36 2.72 7.86
C GLY A 199 -0.93 2.87 8.40
N LEU A 200 0.00 3.34 7.57
CA LEU A 200 1.37 3.61 7.99
C LEU A 200 1.43 4.76 9.01
N VAL A 201 0.77 5.89 8.71
CA VAL A 201 0.69 7.04 9.62
C VAL A 201 0.12 6.62 10.98
N SER A 202 -1.01 5.91 10.96
CA SER A 202 -1.68 5.42 12.16
C SER A 202 -0.81 4.46 12.96
N GLY A 203 -0.11 3.54 12.29
CA GLY A 203 0.78 2.58 12.92
C GLY A 203 1.97 3.24 13.60
N VAL A 204 2.69 4.11 12.87
CA VAL A 204 3.86 4.84 13.38
C VAL A 204 3.46 5.79 14.52
N GLY A 205 2.38 6.55 14.33
CA GLY A 205 1.88 7.48 15.35
C GLY A 205 1.43 6.77 16.62
N SER A 206 0.74 5.64 16.49
CA SER A 206 0.36 4.83 17.65
C SER A 206 1.59 4.24 18.35
N PHE A 207 2.60 3.79 17.59
CA PHE A 207 3.86 3.28 18.14
C PHE A 207 4.62 4.35 18.93
N LEU A 208 4.77 5.56 18.36
CA LEU A 208 5.35 6.72 19.04
C LEU A 208 4.59 7.05 20.33
N GLY A 209 3.26 7.11 20.25
CA GLY A 209 2.43 7.40 21.42
C GLY A 209 2.53 6.34 22.51
N GLU A 210 2.63 5.05 22.15
CA GLU A 210 2.86 3.97 23.13
C GLU A 210 4.24 4.09 23.81
N ILE A 211 5.29 4.45 23.06
CA ILE A 211 6.62 4.72 23.65
C ILE A 211 6.49 5.84 24.69
N ILE A 212 5.89 6.97 24.33
CA ILE A 212 5.73 8.09 25.27
C ILE A 212 4.89 7.67 26.47
N ARG A 213 3.72 7.04 26.24
CA ARG A 213 2.78 6.65 27.30
C ARG A 213 3.39 5.69 28.31
N ARG A 214 4.20 4.73 27.85
CA ARG A 214 4.86 3.72 28.71
C ARG A 214 6.05 4.28 29.47
N ASN A 215 6.76 5.24 28.89
CA ASN A 215 8.00 5.78 29.46
C ASN A 215 7.83 7.10 30.22
N ALA A 216 6.62 7.69 30.23
CA ALA A 216 6.34 8.93 30.96
C ALA A 216 6.55 8.83 32.48
N GLY A 217 6.59 7.62 33.07
CA GLY A 217 6.83 7.42 34.51
C GLY A 217 5.63 7.70 35.43
N PHE A 218 4.48 8.07 34.85
CA PHE A 218 3.21 8.26 35.54
C PHE A 218 2.05 7.83 34.63
N GLY A 219 0.80 7.85 35.11
CA GLY A 219 -0.37 7.32 34.41
C GLY A 219 -0.82 8.09 33.16
N ALA A 220 0.03 8.13 32.12
CA ALA A 220 -0.33 8.64 30.81
C ALA A 220 -1.36 7.73 30.14
N ALA A 221 -2.28 8.31 29.37
CA ALA A 221 -3.41 7.60 28.79
C ALA A 221 -3.73 8.10 27.39
N TRP A 222 -4.18 7.19 26.53
CA TRP A 222 -4.80 7.57 25.27
C TRP A 222 -6.15 8.25 25.50
N ARG A 223 -6.41 9.28 24.71
CA ARG A 223 -7.70 9.96 24.63
C ARG A 223 -8.20 9.94 23.20
N PRO A 224 -9.54 10.00 23.00
CA PRO A 224 -10.11 10.23 21.68
C PRO A 224 -9.52 11.50 21.02
N PRO A 225 -9.65 11.62 19.69
CA PRO A 225 -9.16 12.79 18.97
C PRO A 225 -9.69 14.11 19.53
N GLU A 226 -8.81 15.11 19.56
CA GLU A 226 -9.17 16.49 19.87
C GLU A 226 -9.44 17.31 18.60
N ASN A 227 -9.98 18.53 18.75
CA ASN A 227 -10.33 19.39 17.61
C ASN A 227 -9.11 20.00 16.87
N TRP A 228 -7.90 19.79 17.39
CA TRP A 228 -6.67 20.39 16.88
C TRP A 228 -5.61 19.38 16.41
N GLY A 229 -5.83 18.07 16.66
CA GLY A 229 -4.89 17.01 16.31
C GLY A 229 -5.44 16.10 15.21
N GLU A 230 -4.58 15.24 14.68
CA GLU A 230 -4.94 14.34 13.57
C GLU A 230 -5.46 12.97 14.00
N GLY A 231 -5.52 12.72 15.30
CA GLY A 231 -5.92 11.44 15.83
C GLY A 231 -6.03 11.43 17.36
N PRO A 232 -6.13 10.24 17.96
CA PRO A 232 -6.02 10.06 19.40
C PRO A 232 -4.77 10.72 19.93
N VAL A 233 -4.91 11.35 21.09
CA VAL A 233 -3.80 12.04 21.77
C VAL A 233 -3.34 11.25 22.98
N VAL A 234 -2.07 11.40 23.34
CA VAL A 234 -1.55 10.90 24.62
C VAL A 234 -1.65 12.02 25.64
N GLU A 235 -2.49 11.84 26.67
CA GLU A 235 -2.62 12.77 27.77
C GLU A 235 -1.64 12.40 28.90
N ALA A 236 -0.80 13.34 29.30
CA ALA A 236 0.23 13.16 30.31
C ALA A 236 0.43 14.47 31.09
N LYS A 237 0.23 14.46 32.43
CA LYS A 237 0.39 15.65 33.30
C LYS A 237 -0.37 16.92 32.80
N GLY A 238 -1.54 16.73 32.19
CA GLY A 238 -2.33 17.84 31.65
C GLY A 238 -1.88 18.36 30.28
N PHE A 239 -0.84 17.76 29.69
CA PHE A 239 -0.49 17.93 28.29
C PHE A 239 -1.21 16.90 27.44
N ALA A 240 -1.73 17.34 26.30
CA ALA A 240 -2.22 16.48 25.23
C ALA A 240 -1.20 16.50 24.09
N LEU A 241 -0.72 15.32 23.71
CA LEU A 241 0.33 15.12 22.72
C LEU A 241 -0.28 14.46 21.48
N ASP A 242 0.06 14.95 20.29
CA ASP A 242 -0.43 14.39 19.01
C ASP A 242 0.68 13.58 18.31
N PRO A 243 0.87 12.31 18.69
CA PRO A 243 1.89 11.48 18.06
C PRO A 243 1.51 11.07 16.63
N VAL A 244 0.23 11.12 16.26
CA VAL A 244 -0.26 10.79 14.91
C VAL A 244 0.08 11.90 13.94
N GLY A 245 -0.23 13.15 14.29
CA GLY A 245 0.19 14.31 13.51
C GLY A 245 1.71 14.40 13.40
N LYS A 246 2.44 14.07 14.46
CA LYS A 246 3.92 14.01 14.41
C LYS A 246 4.44 12.94 13.45
N ALA A 247 3.83 11.75 13.46
CA ALA A 247 4.17 10.69 12.52
C ALA A 247 3.87 11.07 11.07
N ARG A 248 2.74 11.73 10.81
CA ARG A 248 2.42 12.26 9.48
C ARG A 248 3.47 13.26 9.01
N ALA A 249 3.84 14.21 9.87
CA ALA A 249 4.85 15.21 9.57
C ALA A 249 6.19 14.54 9.21
N PHE A 250 6.65 13.56 9.99
CA PHE A 250 7.85 12.78 9.68
C PHE A 250 7.77 12.06 8.32
N LEU A 251 6.67 11.38 8.03
CA LEU A 251 6.53 10.58 6.80
C LEU A 251 6.45 11.44 5.53
N HIS A 252 6.03 12.70 5.62
CA HIS A 252 5.94 13.61 4.47
C HIS A 252 7.10 14.61 4.37
N GLU A 253 7.63 15.07 5.50
CA GLU A 253 8.66 16.12 5.56
C GLU A 253 10.05 15.55 5.86
N GLY A 254 10.11 14.30 6.32
CA GLY A 254 11.35 13.56 6.54
C GLY A 254 12.02 13.87 7.89
N PRO A 255 13.36 13.78 7.97
CA PRO A 255 14.10 13.74 9.24
C PRO A 255 14.05 15.05 10.06
N GLU A 256 13.69 16.18 9.44
CA GLU A 256 13.46 17.44 10.17
C GLU A 256 12.30 17.30 11.17
N GLU A 257 11.36 16.41 10.87
CA GLU A 257 10.23 16.08 11.72
C GLU A 257 10.51 14.84 12.58
N SER A 258 11.72 14.72 13.14
CA SER A 258 12.14 13.56 13.94
C SER A 258 11.17 13.20 15.09
N LEU A 259 10.74 11.94 15.07
CA LEU A 259 10.01 11.21 16.11
C LEU A 259 10.88 10.99 17.37
N SER A 260 12.15 10.61 17.17
CA SER A 260 13.10 10.35 18.27
C SER A 260 13.35 11.60 19.10
N PHE A 261 13.64 12.72 18.41
CA PHE A 261 13.79 14.01 19.05
C PHE A 261 12.52 14.42 19.81
N TYR A 262 11.36 14.27 19.17
CA TYR A 262 10.08 14.59 19.77
C TYR A 262 9.80 13.79 21.05
N ALA A 263 9.96 12.46 21.01
CA ALA A 263 9.75 11.60 22.17
C ALA A 263 10.70 11.96 23.32
N THR A 264 11.99 12.15 23.02
CA THR A 264 13.00 12.53 24.02
C THR A 264 12.65 13.87 24.66
N TYR A 265 12.35 14.87 23.84
CA TYR A 265 11.96 16.20 24.31
C TYR A 265 10.72 16.16 25.22
N VAL A 266 9.69 15.40 24.81
CA VAL A 266 8.47 15.22 25.58
C VAL A 266 8.76 14.52 26.90
N LEU A 267 9.50 13.41 26.91
CA LEU A 267 9.82 12.68 28.13
C LEU A 267 10.65 13.53 29.10
N ASP A 268 11.63 14.30 28.62
CA ASP A 268 12.39 15.26 29.42
C ASP A 268 11.53 16.39 30.00
N LEU A 269 10.53 16.86 29.24
CA LEU A 269 9.57 17.85 29.72
C LEU A 269 8.64 17.23 30.78
N LEU A 270 8.29 15.96 30.62
CA LEU A 270 7.43 15.22 31.53
C LEU A 270 8.15 14.84 32.84
N ASP A 271 9.48 14.70 32.84
CA ASP A 271 10.26 14.40 34.05
C ASP A 271 10.47 15.63 34.95
N LYS A 272 10.54 16.84 34.37
CA LYS A 272 10.73 18.09 35.13
C LYS A 272 9.54 18.38 36.05
N GLU A 273 9.80 18.58 37.34
CA GLU A 273 8.78 18.85 38.37
C GLU A 273 8.16 20.26 38.30
N ASP A 274 8.80 21.21 37.62
CA ASP A 274 8.33 22.60 37.51
C ASP A 274 7.69 22.87 36.15
N TYR A 275 6.37 22.92 36.11
CA TYR A 275 5.63 23.48 34.97
C TYR A 275 5.27 24.94 35.22
N PRO A 276 5.48 25.84 34.25
CA PRO A 276 4.80 27.13 34.27
C PRO A 276 3.30 26.88 34.12
N GLU A 277 2.50 27.39 35.05
CA GLU A 277 1.03 27.29 34.99
C GLU A 277 0.52 27.80 33.62
N PRO A 278 -0.46 27.11 33.01
CA PRO A 278 -1.11 27.61 31.80
C PRO A 278 -1.72 28.98 32.11
N ARG A 279 -1.31 29.99 31.35
CA ARG A 279 -1.92 31.33 31.46
C ARG A 279 -3.39 31.20 31.05
N ALA A 280 -4.27 31.49 32.01
CA ALA A 280 -5.71 31.64 31.84
C ALA A 280 -6.09 32.75 30.86
#